data_AF-G8NXS6-F1
#
_entry.id   AF-G8NXS6-F1
#
_cell.length_a   1.000
_cell.length_b   1.000
_cell.length_c   1.000
_cell.angle_alpha   90.00
_cell.angle_beta   90.00
_cell.angle_gamma   90.00
#
_symmetry.space_group_name_H-M   'P 1'
#
loop_
_entity.id
_entity.type
_entity.pdbx_description
1 polymer ?
#
loop_
_entity_poly.entity_id
_entity_poly.type
_entity_poly.pdbx_seq_one_letter_code
_entity_poly.pdbx_strand_id
1 'polypeptide(L)'
;MGKAYVKGGTPVGSVSLCRTCTSAQIMTGYRESELITICDNVHPNIVVPFNIYECTGYYDKNRPSWDEMKKLAINVAPGPLKPVGFKVGIGFREAAVTVGEPDEDEYDDDDD
;
A
#
# COMPACT_ATOMS: atom_id res chain seq x y z
N MET A 1 -17.45 -24.13 15.45
CA MET A 1 -16.16 -23.45 15.19
C MET A 1 -15.53 -24.09 13.97
N GLY A 2 -15.61 -23.42 12.81
CA GLY A 2 -15.01 -23.95 11.57
C GLY A 2 -13.49 -23.90 11.66
N LYS A 3 -12.81 -25.02 11.33
CA LYS A 3 -11.35 -25.09 11.28
C LYS A 3 -10.81 -24.06 10.29
N ALA A 4 -9.88 -23.20 10.74
CA ALA A 4 -9.16 -22.30 9.85
C ALA A 4 -8.45 -23.11 8.76
N TYR A 5 -8.64 -22.74 7.49
CA TYR A 5 -8.04 -23.43 6.37
C TYR A 5 -6.58 -22.99 6.23
N VAL A 6 -5.64 -23.84 6.61
CA VAL A 6 -4.20 -23.53 6.56
C VAL A 6 -3.63 -24.07 5.25
N LYS A 7 -3.18 -23.19 4.35
CA LYS A 7 -2.47 -23.56 3.12
C LYS A 7 -1.00 -23.16 3.27
N GLY A 8 -0.10 -24.15 3.29
CA GLY A 8 1.34 -23.89 3.38
C GLY A 8 1.82 -23.27 4.71
N GLY A 9 1.09 -23.46 5.80
CA GLY A 9 1.44 -22.91 7.13
C GLY A 9 0.80 -21.55 7.44
N THR A 10 0.27 -20.85 6.44
CA THR A 10 -0.47 -19.59 6.63
C THR A 10 -1.96 -19.91 6.82
N PRO A 11 -2.61 -19.42 7.90
CA PRO A 11 -4.05 -19.49 8.02
C PRO A 11 -4.67 -18.61 6.93
N VAL A 12 -5.29 -19.24 5.94
CA VAL A 12 -6.04 -18.58 4.88
C VAL A 12 -7.50 -18.49 5.32
N GLY A 13 -8.02 -17.27 5.47
CA GLY A 13 -9.43 -17.04 5.79
C GLY A 13 -9.78 -16.83 7.27
N SER A 14 -8.79 -16.61 8.16
CA SER A 14 -9.08 -16.20 9.55
C SER A 14 -9.32 -14.69 9.72
N VAL A 15 -9.01 -13.89 8.70
CA VAL A 15 -9.18 -12.44 8.71
C VAL A 15 -10.59 -12.09 8.25
N SER A 16 -11.32 -11.29 9.03
CA SER A 16 -12.64 -10.82 8.63
C SER A 16 -12.56 -9.87 7.44
N LEU A 17 -13.41 -10.07 6.43
CA LEU A 17 -13.51 -9.16 5.27
C LEU A 17 -13.81 -7.72 5.71
N CYS A 18 -14.57 -7.56 6.80
CA CYS A 18 -14.91 -6.26 7.37
C CYS A 18 -13.69 -5.39 7.70
N ARG A 19 -12.51 -5.97 8.01
CA ARG A 19 -11.27 -5.21 8.24
C ARG A 19 -10.86 -4.33 7.06
N THR A 20 -11.15 -4.79 5.85
CA THR A 20 -10.82 -4.10 4.60
C THR A 20 -12.03 -3.43 3.94
N CYS A 21 -13.22 -3.55 4.52
CA CYS A 21 -14.45 -3.08 3.89
C CYS A 21 -14.67 -1.58 4.09
N THR A 22 -15.08 -0.85 3.05
CA THR A 22 -15.35 0.61 3.06
C THR A 22 -16.46 0.98 4.04
N SER A 23 -17.52 0.18 4.06
CA SER A 23 -18.69 0.42 4.91
C SER A 23 -18.56 -0.17 6.32
N ALA A 24 -17.37 -0.60 6.73
CA ALA A 24 -17.14 -1.10 8.08
C ALA A 24 -16.52 -0.02 8.97
N GLN A 25 -17.15 0.24 10.11
CA GLN A 25 -16.60 1.00 11.22
C GLN A 25 -16.05 0.02 12.26
N ILE A 26 -14.77 0.15 12.60
CA ILE A 26 -14.09 -0.74 13.55
C ILE A 26 -13.56 0.11 14.69
N MET A 27 -14.01 -0.21 15.90
CA MET A 27 -13.54 0.42 17.14
C MET A 27 -12.73 -0.60 17.92
N THR A 28 -11.46 -0.30 18.17
CA THR A 28 -10.53 -1.14 18.94
C THR A 28 -10.31 -0.51 20.32
N GLY A 29 -10.50 -1.29 21.37
CA GLY A 29 -10.21 -0.90 22.75
C GLY A 29 -8.73 -0.99 23.08
N TYR A 30 -8.41 -0.89 24.38
CA TYR A 30 -7.04 -0.98 24.87
C TYR A 30 -6.56 -2.43 24.99
N ARG A 31 -7.50 -3.37 25.13
CA ARG A 31 -7.18 -4.80 25.14
C ARG A 31 -7.30 -5.36 23.73
N GLU A 32 -6.44 -6.31 23.39
CA GLU A 32 -6.47 -6.98 22.08
C GLU A 32 -7.80 -7.69 21.80
N SER A 33 -8.52 -8.10 22.84
CA SER A 33 -9.85 -8.72 22.75
C SER A 33 -10.99 -7.73 22.52
N GLU A 34 -10.76 -6.43 22.71
CA GLU A 34 -11.77 -5.39 22.57
C GLU A 34 -11.81 -4.90 21.13
N LEU A 35 -12.68 -5.50 20.32
CA LEU A 35 -12.93 -5.08 18.95
C LEU A 35 -14.42 -5.12 18.65
N ILE A 36 -14.97 -3.97 18.27
CA ILE A 36 -16.36 -3.84 17.82
C ILE A 36 -16.33 -3.49 16.33
N THR A 37 -16.99 -4.30 15.51
CA THR A 37 -17.18 -4.04 14.09
C THR A 37 -18.65 -3.72 13.83
N ILE A 38 -18.91 -2.58 13.20
CA ILE A 38 -20.24 -2.11 12.80
C ILE A 38 -20.27 -2.07 11.27
N CYS A 39 -21.36 -2.55 10.68
CA CYS A 39 -21.64 -2.43 9.25
C CYS A 39 -22.59 -1.25 9.02
N ASP A 40 -22.12 -0.25 8.28
CA ASP A 40 -22.87 0.97 7.95
C ASP A 40 -23.61 0.86 6.60
N ASN A 41 -23.43 -0.23 5.87
CA ASN A 41 -24.09 -0.45 4.57
C ASN A 41 -25.56 -0.89 4.71
N VAL A 42 -26.03 -1.15 5.93
CA VAL A 42 -27.37 -1.66 6.23
C VAL A 42 -28.05 -0.66 7.16
N HIS A 43 -29.33 -0.39 6.94
CA HIS A 43 -30.12 0.49 7.81
C HIS A 43 -31.18 -0.32 8.57
N PRO A 44 -31.22 -0.24 9.92
CA PRO A 44 -30.28 0.45 10.81
C PRO A 44 -28.91 -0.25 10.85
N ASN A 45 -27.85 0.50 11.21
CA ASN A 45 -26.49 -0.05 11.29
C ASN A 45 -26.44 -1.19 12.30
N ILE A 46 -25.75 -2.28 11.95
CA ILE A 46 -25.69 -3.50 12.76
C ILE A 46 -24.28 -3.75 13.27
N VAL A 47 -24.18 -4.23 14.51
CA VAL A 47 -22.93 -4.78 15.03
C VAL A 47 -22.73 -6.17 14.43
N VAL A 48 -21.57 -6.40 13.83
CA VAL A 48 -21.17 -7.68 13.25
C VAL A 48 -20.55 -8.54 14.35
N PRO A 49 -21.19 -9.64 14.80
CA PRO A 49 -20.77 -10.36 16.00
C PRO A 49 -19.66 -11.40 15.75
N PHE A 50 -19.33 -11.70 14.49
CA PHE A 50 -18.32 -12.70 14.12
C PHE A 50 -17.54 -12.29 12.88
N ASN A 51 -16.39 -12.95 12.66
CA ASN A 51 -15.58 -12.72 11.47
C ASN A 51 -16.30 -13.20 10.21
N ILE A 52 -16.63 -12.28 9.31
CA ILE A 52 -17.27 -12.58 8.04
C ILE A 52 -16.23 -13.05 7.03
N TYR A 53 -16.45 -14.24 6.49
CA TYR A 53 -15.65 -14.81 5.39
C TYR A 53 -16.13 -14.36 4.01
N GLU A 54 -17.43 -14.12 3.83
CA GLU A 54 -18.05 -13.73 2.56
C GLU A 54 -19.16 -12.69 2.80
N CYS A 55 -19.17 -11.59 2.03
CA CYS A 55 -20.18 -10.53 2.12
C CYS A 55 -20.50 -10.01 0.73
N THR A 56 -21.79 -10.01 0.36
CA THR A 56 -22.26 -9.53 -0.95
C THR A 56 -22.10 -8.02 -1.14
N GLY A 57 -22.14 -7.25 -0.04
CA GLY A 57 -21.92 -5.81 -0.03
C GLY A 57 -20.47 -5.41 0.27
N TYR A 58 -19.52 -6.34 0.17
CA TYR A 58 -18.11 -6.04 0.40
C TYR A 58 -17.55 -5.11 -0.67
N TYR A 59 -16.97 -4.00 -0.23
CA TYR A 59 -16.22 -3.09 -1.08
C TYR A 59 -14.88 -2.78 -0.41
N ASP A 60 -13.77 -3.00 -1.10
CA ASP A 60 -12.42 -2.89 -0.53
C ASP A 60 -11.98 -1.41 -0.43
N LYS A 61 -11.60 -0.97 0.78
CA LYS A 61 -11.02 0.35 1.06
C LYS A 61 -9.70 0.57 0.37
N ASN A 62 -8.94 -0.51 0.17
CA ASN A 62 -7.60 -0.45 -0.41
C ASN A 62 -7.63 -0.35 -1.93
N ARG A 63 -8.82 -0.47 -2.54
CA ARG A 63 -8.97 -0.35 -3.99
C ARG A 63 -9.07 1.13 -4.37
N PRO A 64 -8.04 1.71 -5.01
CA PRO A 64 -8.09 3.11 -5.42
C PRO A 64 -9.16 3.32 -6.48
N SER A 65 -9.77 4.50 -6.43
CA SER A 65 -10.63 5.00 -7.50
C SER A 65 -9.81 5.29 -8.76
N TRP A 66 -10.50 5.39 -9.89
CA TRP A 66 -9.85 5.73 -11.17
C TRP A 66 -9.14 7.08 -11.12
N ASP A 67 -9.73 8.07 -10.45
CA ASP A 67 -9.14 9.40 -10.27
C ASP A 67 -7.88 9.36 -9.40
N GLU A 68 -7.87 8.56 -8.33
CA GLU A 68 -6.68 8.34 -7.50
C GLU A 68 -5.57 7.64 -8.28
N MET A 69 -5.89 6.62 -9.09
CA MET A 69 -4.93 5.98 -9.97
C MET A 69 -4.34 6.96 -10.99
N LYS A 70 -5.17 7.85 -11.56
CA LYS A 70 -4.71 8.87 -12.51
C LYS A 70 -3.72 9.85 -11.88
N LYS A 71 -3.93 10.23 -10.61
CA LYS A 71 -2.99 11.09 -9.87
C LYS A 71 -1.65 10.41 -9.59
N LEU A 72 -1.66 9.10 -9.36
CA LEU A 72 -0.45 8.29 -9.12
C LEU A 72 0.29 7.90 -10.40
N ALA A 73 -0.36 8.00 -11.56
CA ALA A 73 0.20 7.55 -12.82
C ALA A 73 1.39 8.43 -13.25
N ILE A 74 2.52 7.78 -13.55
CA ILE A 74 3.67 8.45 -14.17
C ILE A 74 3.33 8.68 -15.64
N ASN A 75 3.26 9.95 -16.03
CA ASN A 75 3.06 10.34 -17.42
C ASN A 75 4.39 10.20 -18.18
N VAL A 76 4.56 9.09 -18.90
CA VAL A 76 5.70 8.90 -19.80
C VAL A 76 5.40 9.62 -21.12
N ALA A 77 5.92 10.83 -21.26
CA ALA A 77 5.91 11.52 -22.56
C ALA A 77 6.89 10.81 -23.52
N PRO A 78 6.53 10.63 -24.81
CA PRO A 78 7.47 10.20 -25.83
C PRO A 78 8.42 11.35 -26.20
N GLY A 79 9.26 11.77 -25.24
CA GLY A 79 10.39 12.66 -25.52
C GLY A 79 11.44 11.95 -26.38
N PRO A 80 12.39 12.69 -26.98
CA PRO A 80 13.50 12.07 -27.70
C PRO A 80 14.20 11.10 -26.74
N LEU A 81 14.21 9.82 -27.14
CA LEU A 81 14.82 8.74 -26.38
C LEU A 81 16.25 9.16 -26.04
N LYS A 82 16.62 9.18 -24.76
CA LYS A 82 18.03 9.32 -24.36
C LYS A 82 18.81 8.26 -25.13
N PRO A 83 19.97 8.58 -25.73
CA PRO A 83 20.76 7.60 -26.47
C PRO A 83 21.00 6.40 -25.56
N VAL A 84 20.62 5.21 -26.02
CA VAL A 84 20.63 3.95 -25.27
C VAL A 84 21.98 3.75 -24.56
N GLY A 85 22.01 4.06 -23.27
CA GLY A 85 23.19 3.91 -22.43
C GLY A 85 23.27 2.50 -21.91
N PHE A 86 23.80 1.58 -22.73
CA PHE A 86 24.58 0.40 -22.35
C PHE A 86 25.08 -0.21 -23.66
N LYS A 87 26.20 0.31 -24.18
CA LYS A 87 26.99 -0.42 -25.17
C LYS A 87 27.95 -1.31 -24.41
N VAL A 88 27.57 -2.56 -24.16
CA VAL A 88 28.56 -3.59 -23.85
C VAL A 88 29.25 -3.94 -25.17
N GLY A 89 30.24 -3.13 -25.53
CA GLY A 89 31.20 -3.53 -26.56
C GLY A 89 32.01 -4.70 -26.04
N ILE A 90 32.27 -5.68 -26.91
CA ILE A 90 33.15 -6.81 -26.65
C ILE A 90 34.49 -6.26 -26.15
N GLY A 91 34.79 -6.48 -24.86
CA GLY A 91 36.05 -6.07 -24.23
C GLY A 91 35.85 -5.05 -23.11
N PHE A 92 35.65 -5.57 -21.90
CA PHE A 92 35.69 -4.84 -20.63
C PHE A 92 36.90 -3.89 -20.57
N ARG A 93 36.64 -2.59 -20.32
CA ARG A 93 37.63 -1.68 -19.73
C ARG A 93 36.99 -0.94 -18.57
N GLU A 94 37.77 -0.85 -17.50
CA GLU A 94 37.41 -0.39 -16.17
C GLU A 94 36.80 1.01 -16.21
N ALA A 95 35.71 1.18 -15.46
CA ALA A 95 35.07 2.48 -15.29
C ALA A 95 36.00 3.37 -14.45
N ALA A 96 36.53 4.43 -15.07
CA ALA A 96 37.25 5.47 -14.34
C ALA A 96 36.26 6.18 -13.41
N VAL A 97 36.40 5.95 -12.11
CA VAL A 97 35.67 6.67 -11.07
C VAL A 97 36.30 8.06 -10.94
N THR A 98 35.62 9.09 -11.45
CA THR A 98 35.91 10.47 -11.08
C THR A 98 35.26 10.74 -9.74
N VAL A 99 36.07 10.88 -8.70
CA VAL A 99 35.65 11.40 -7.40
C VAL A 99 35.31 12.88 -7.59
N GLY A 100 34.04 13.25 -7.40
CA GLY A 100 33.61 14.64 -7.34
C GLY A 100 34.07 15.28 -6.02
N GLU A 101 34.53 16.53 -6.13
CA GLU A 101 34.94 17.41 -5.02
C GLU A 101 33.83 17.62 -3.97
N PRO A 102 34.17 18.02 -2.73
CA PRO A 102 33.21 18.15 -1.64
C PRO A 102 32.31 19.36 -1.89
N ASP A 103 30.99 19.17 -1.77
CA ASP A 103 30.05 20.28 -1.68
C ASP A 103 30.18 20.88 -0.27
N GLU A 104 30.85 22.03 -0.20
CA GLU A 104 30.91 22.89 0.98
C GLU A 104 29.51 23.43 1.26
N ASP A 105 29.05 23.13 2.46
CA ASP A 105 27.85 23.60 3.10
C ASP A 105 27.86 25.13 3.26
N GLU A 106 27.11 25.82 2.41
CA GLU A 106 26.77 27.23 2.60
C GLU A 106 25.73 27.33 3.73
N TYR A 107 26.21 27.73 4.90
CA TYR A 107 25.42 28.18 6.03
C TYR A 107 24.75 29.51 5.68
N ASP A 108 23.43 29.51 5.43
CA ASP A 108 22.63 30.72 5.57
C ASP A 108 22.09 30.78 7.02
N ASP A 109 22.87 31.43 7.87
CA ASP A 109 22.43 32.09 9.10
C ASP A 109 21.48 33.24 8.70
N ASP A 110 20.23 33.20 9.16
CA ASP A 110 19.49 34.42 9.49
C ASP A 110 18.53 34.10 10.65
N ASP A 111 19.04 34.43 11.84
CA ASP A 111 18.36 34.60 13.12
C ASP A 111 17.33 35.76 13.08
N ASP A 112 16.25 35.58 13.85
CA ASP A 112 15.26 36.55 14.39
C ASP A 112 14.35 37.40 13.47
#